data_AF-A0A7V8DH56-F1
#
_entry.id   AF-A0A7V8DH56-F1
#
_cell.length_a   1.000
_cell.length_b   1.000
_cell.length_c   1.000
_cell.angle_alpha   90.00
_cell.angle_beta   90.00
_cell.angle_gamma   90.00
#
_symmetry.space_group_name_H-M   'P 1'
#
loop_
_entity.id
_entity.type
_entity.pdbx_description
1 polymer ?
#
loop_
_entity_poly.entity_id
_entity_poly.type
_entity_poly.pdbx_seq_one_letter_code
_entity_poly.pdbx_strand_id
1 'polypeptide(L)'
;GSGLPVWPRRRPCVAIIGDDDERVSGPAGFAAALLQSFFQRPAGIIVHAAGAQEEHYALAVQNALHDTAEQRLSVMVETTSAFAEKWVNFSLLHAPTIKPLVIHPPLGLSYPLPEVRQ
;
A
#
# COMPACT_ATOMS: atom_id res chain seq x y z
N GLY A 1 11.58 -15.36 40.53
CA GLY A 1 10.75 -15.08 39.34
C GLY A 1 11.46 -14.03 38.53
N SER A 2 11.95 -14.37 37.35
CA SER A 2 12.66 -13.43 36.45
C SER A 2 11.65 -12.51 35.77
N GLY A 3 11.41 -11.34 36.37
CA GLY A 3 10.62 -10.26 35.78
C GLY A 3 11.40 -9.58 34.67
N LEU A 4 11.46 -10.22 33.49
CA LEU A 4 11.91 -9.51 32.29
C LEU A 4 10.86 -8.45 31.93
N PRO A 5 11.29 -7.24 31.55
CA PRO A 5 10.36 -6.20 31.12
C PRO A 5 9.58 -6.67 29.89
N VAL A 6 8.25 -6.67 30.01
CA VAL A 6 7.34 -6.89 28.89
C VAL A 6 7.37 -5.62 28.05
N TRP A 7 8.11 -5.65 26.94
CA TRP A 7 8.07 -4.56 25.97
C TRP A 7 6.63 -4.38 25.46
N PRO A 8 6.09 -3.15 25.39
CA PRO A 8 4.76 -2.94 24.84
C PRO A 8 4.71 -3.51 23.42
N ARG A 9 3.69 -4.32 23.12
CA ARG A 9 3.42 -4.81 21.76
C ARG A 9 3.44 -3.59 20.83
N ARG A 10 4.35 -3.59 19.83
CA ARG A 10 4.47 -2.45 18.90
C ARG A 10 3.13 -2.22 18.22
N ARG A 11 2.77 -0.94 18.04
CA ARG A 11 1.47 -0.51 17.53
C ARG A 11 1.30 -0.91 16.05
N PRO A 12 0.08 -1.26 15.61
CA PRO A 12 -0.26 -1.36 14.19
C PRO A 12 0.25 -0.13 13.42
N CYS A 13 0.81 -0.37 12.24
CA CYS A 13 1.39 0.69 11.41
C CYS A 13 0.92 0.55 9.97
N VAL A 14 0.61 1.70 9.37
CA VAL A 14 0.25 1.84 7.96
C VAL A 14 1.24 2.80 7.32
N ALA A 15 1.84 2.42 6.19
CA ALA A 15 2.60 3.30 5.32
C ALA A 15 1.78 3.59 4.07
N ILE A 16 1.70 4.88 3.70
CA ILE A 16 1.04 5.35 2.49
C ILE A 16 2.11 5.85 1.52
N ILE A 17 2.07 5.35 0.29
CA ILE A 17 2.95 5.75 -0.81
C ILE A 17 2.06 6.40 -1.87
N GLY A 18 2.20 7.71 -2.08
CA GLY A 18 1.47 8.43 -3.13
C GLY A 18 2.27 8.52 -4.42
N ASP A 19 1.72 7.96 -5.50
CA ASP A 19 2.19 8.00 -6.90
C ASP A 19 0.99 8.36 -7.82
N ASP A 20 0.18 9.31 -7.38
CA ASP A 20 -1.01 9.80 -8.07
C ASP A 20 -1.00 11.33 -8.26
N ASP A 21 0.18 11.95 -8.11
CA ASP A 21 0.39 13.39 -8.26
C ASP A 21 0.61 13.84 -9.72
N GLU A 22 1.01 15.10 -9.94
CA GLU A 22 1.26 15.65 -11.27
C GLU A 22 2.37 14.94 -12.06
N ARG A 23 3.21 14.11 -11.42
CA ARG A 23 4.37 13.44 -12.03
C ARG A 23 4.46 11.97 -11.63
N VAL A 24 3.41 11.24 -11.97
CA VAL A 24 3.33 9.78 -11.81
C VAL A 24 4.45 9.07 -12.57
N SER A 25 5.14 8.15 -11.90
CA SER A 25 6.28 7.44 -12.48
C SER A 25 6.37 5.97 -12.10
N GLY A 26 5.47 5.48 -11.25
CA GLY A 26 5.50 4.12 -10.76
C GLY A 26 6.61 3.91 -9.74
N PRO A 27 6.91 2.64 -9.42
CA PRO A 27 7.98 2.29 -8.48
C PRO A 27 9.35 2.90 -8.82
N ALA A 28 9.61 3.16 -10.10
CA ALA A 28 10.88 3.70 -10.60
C ALA A 28 11.13 5.17 -10.22
N GLY A 29 10.09 5.92 -9.83
CA GLY A 29 10.22 7.29 -9.36
C GLY A 29 10.78 7.44 -7.95
N PHE A 30 10.83 6.35 -7.19
CA PHE A 30 11.17 6.35 -5.78
C PHE A 30 12.60 5.88 -5.56
N ALA A 31 13.20 6.32 -4.45
CA ALA A 31 14.47 5.78 -4.00
C ALA A 31 14.31 4.27 -3.70
N ALA A 32 14.90 3.43 -4.56
CA ALA A 32 14.66 1.99 -4.56
C ALA A 32 14.89 1.33 -3.19
N ALA A 33 15.95 1.70 -2.47
CA ALA A 33 16.25 1.14 -1.15
C ALA A 33 15.19 1.50 -0.10
N LEU A 34 14.69 2.73 -0.11
CA LEU A 34 13.61 3.17 0.78
C LEU A 34 12.33 2.42 0.44
N LEU A 35 11.98 2.37 -0.84
CA LEU A 35 10.78 1.69 -1.29
C LEU A 35 10.80 0.21 -0.90
N GLN A 36 11.89 -0.49 -1.18
CA GLN A 36 12.09 -1.89 -0.78
C GLN A 36 11.92 -2.10 0.73
N SER A 37 12.37 -1.16 1.58
CA SER A 37 12.25 -1.32 3.03
C SER A 37 10.80 -1.44 3.51
N PHE A 38 9.85 -0.81 2.80
CA PHE A 38 8.42 -0.94 3.11
C PHE A 38 7.85 -2.32 2.74
N PHE A 39 8.42 -2.98 1.74
CA PHE A 39 7.95 -4.28 1.24
C PHE A 39 8.72 -5.49 1.80
N GLN A 40 9.69 -5.30 2.70
CA GLN A 40 10.45 -6.42 3.26
C GLN A 40 9.64 -7.27 4.25
N ARG A 41 8.72 -6.66 5.01
CA ARG A 41 7.89 -7.36 6.01
C ARG A 41 6.46 -6.79 6.09
N PRO A 42 5.69 -6.79 4.99
CA PRO A 42 4.37 -6.22 5.02
C PRO A 42 3.37 -7.17 5.69
N ALA A 43 2.43 -6.61 6.45
CA ALA A 43 1.25 -7.30 6.98
C ALA A 43 0.23 -7.55 5.87
N GLY A 44 0.19 -6.62 4.91
CA GLY A 44 -0.69 -6.62 3.76
C GLY A 44 -0.30 -5.48 2.82
N ILE A 45 -0.69 -5.60 1.55
CA ILE A 45 -0.37 -4.64 0.50
C ILE A 45 -1.67 -4.30 -0.22
N ILE A 46 -1.96 -3.01 -0.34
CA ILE A 46 -3.10 -2.48 -1.10
C ILE A 46 -2.54 -1.60 -2.20
N VAL A 47 -2.88 -1.89 -3.45
CA VAL A 47 -2.61 -1.03 -4.61
C VAL A 47 -3.92 -0.37 -5.00
N HIS A 48 -4.02 0.93 -4.76
CA HIS A 48 -5.22 1.71 -4.86
C HIS A 48 -5.16 2.64 -6.08
N ALA A 49 -5.85 2.23 -7.14
CA ALA A 49 -5.78 2.85 -8.46
C ALA A 49 -7.09 3.50 -8.92
N ALA A 50 -8.00 3.79 -7.99
CA ALA A 50 -9.39 4.18 -8.23
C ALA A 50 -9.75 5.62 -7.76
N GLY A 51 -8.79 6.38 -7.25
CA GLY A 51 -9.01 7.71 -6.64
C GLY A 51 -9.41 7.63 -5.17
N ALA A 52 -8.94 8.57 -4.34
CA ALA A 52 -9.04 8.51 -2.87
C ALA A 52 -10.48 8.34 -2.36
N GLN A 53 -10.76 7.24 -1.66
CA GLN A 53 -12.02 6.98 -0.95
C GLN A 53 -11.73 6.51 0.47
N GLU A 54 -12.48 7.04 1.44
CA GLU A 54 -12.30 6.78 2.89
C GLU A 54 -12.27 5.28 3.24
N GLU A 55 -13.14 4.51 2.59
CA GLU A 55 -13.30 3.07 2.78
C GLU A 55 -12.01 2.29 2.49
N HIS A 56 -11.18 2.75 1.56
CA HIS A 56 -9.93 2.08 1.19
C HIS A 56 -8.84 2.29 2.25
N TYR A 57 -8.83 3.45 2.92
CA TYR A 57 -7.96 3.68 4.07
C TYR A 57 -8.35 2.83 5.27
N ALA A 58 -9.66 2.62 5.48
CA ALA A 58 -10.15 1.74 6.53
C ALA A 58 -9.65 0.30 6.35
N LEU A 59 -9.57 -0.21 5.11
CA LEU A 59 -9.01 -1.53 4.80
C LEU A 59 -7.52 -1.64 5.18
N ALA A 60 -6.72 -0.60 4.91
CA ALA A 60 -5.30 -0.57 5.30
C ALA A 60 -5.14 -0.64 6.83
N VAL A 61 -5.96 0.10 7.56
CA VAL A 61 -5.98 0.07 9.04
C VAL A 61 -6.42 -1.30 9.56
N GLN A 62 -7.46 -1.91 8.98
CA GLN A 62 -7.91 -3.25 9.36
C GLN A 62 -6.80 -4.29 9.15
N ASN A 63 -6.12 -4.26 8.00
CA ASN A 63 -4.98 -5.15 7.74
C ASN A 63 -3.87 -4.99 8.78
N ALA A 64 -3.52 -3.74 9.14
CA ALA A 64 -2.53 -3.48 10.18
C ALA A 64 -2.97 -3.98 11.57
N LEU A 65 -4.27 -3.95 11.87
CA LEU A 65 -4.83 -4.41 13.15
C LEU A 65 -4.91 -5.92 13.27
N HIS A 66 -5.06 -6.65 12.16
CA HIS A 66 -5.13 -8.12 12.18
C HIS A 66 -3.78 -8.79 12.48
N ASP A 67 -2.66 -8.16 12.10
CA ASP A 67 -1.31 -8.71 12.35
C ASP A 67 -0.74 -8.21 13.69
N THR A 68 -1.33 -8.68 14.79
CA THR A 68 -0.90 -8.31 16.16
C THR A 68 0.31 -9.08 16.68
N ALA A 69 0.76 -10.11 15.94
CA ALA A 69 1.77 -11.06 16.42
C ALA A 69 3.19 -10.72 15.94
N GLU A 70 3.37 -10.15 14.74
CA GLU A 70 4.69 -10.06 14.11
C GLU A 70 5.20 -8.65 13.79
N GLN A 71 4.51 -7.59 14.23
CA GLN A 71 4.94 -6.19 14.02
C GLN A 71 5.09 -5.82 12.53
N ARG A 72 4.24 -6.38 11.67
CA ARG A 72 4.33 -6.18 10.22
C ARG A 72 3.65 -4.87 9.80
N LEU A 73 4.10 -4.30 8.69
CA LEU A 73 3.64 -3.00 8.18
C LEU A 73 2.53 -3.18 7.14
N SER A 74 1.37 -2.53 7.27
CA SER A 74 0.43 -2.48 6.14
C SER A 74 0.88 -1.40 5.15
N VAL A 75 1.02 -1.74 3.87
CA VAL A 75 1.45 -0.81 2.82
C VAL A 75 0.27 -0.50 1.91
N MET A 76 -0.07 0.77 1.77
CA MET A 76 -1.05 1.26 0.82
C MET A 76 -0.34 2.14 -0.21
N VAL A 77 -0.51 1.80 -1.49
CA VAL A 77 0.01 2.56 -2.62
C VAL A 77 -1.16 3.24 -3.29
N GLU A 78 -1.17 4.58 -3.31
CA GLU A 78 -2.06 5.38 -4.14
C GLU A 78 -1.37 5.60 -5.48
N THR A 79 -2.05 5.27 -6.58
CA THR A 79 -1.47 5.32 -7.92
C THR A 79 -2.54 5.63 -8.95
N THR A 80 -2.12 6.02 -10.16
CA THR A 80 -3.03 6.00 -11.32
C THR A 80 -3.27 4.57 -11.82
N SER A 81 -4.37 4.38 -12.56
CA SER A 81 -4.70 3.08 -13.17
C SER A 81 -3.63 2.60 -14.15
N ALA A 82 -2.88 3.52 -14.78
CA ALA A 82 -1.82 3.20 -15.74
C ALA A 82 -0.58 2.54 -15.09
N PHE A 83 -0.36 2.74 -13.78
CA PHE A 83 0.81 2.23 -13.07
C PHE A 83 0.48 1.12 -12.06
N ALA A 84 -0.81 0.81 -11.88
CA ALA A 84 -1.28 -0.24 -10.95
C ALA A 84 -0.54 -1.57 -11.15
N GLU A 85 -0.42 -2.05 -12.39
CA GLU A 85 0.27 -3.31 -12.68
C GLU A 85 1.76 -3.26 -12.32
N LYS A 86 2.43 -2.13 -12.54
CA LYS A 86 3.84 -1.96 -12.17
C LYS A 86 4.04 -2.03 -10.66
N TRP A 87 3.12 -1.45 -9.90
CA TRP A 87 3.11 -1.53 -8.44
C TRP A 87 2.82 -2.95 -7.93
N VAL A 88 1.89 -3.67 -8.56
CA VAL A 88 1.64 -5.09 -8.28
C VAL A 88 2.91 -5.91 -8.53
N ASN A 89 3.54 -5.75 -9.69
CA ASN A 89 4.76 -6.49 -10.02
C ASN A 89 5.91 -6.17 -9.06
N PHE A 90 6.11 -4.91 -8.72
CA PHE A 90 7.10 -4.49 -7.72
C PHE A 90 6.82 -5.13 -6.35
N SER A 91 5.56 -5.12 -5.91
CA SER A 91 5.18 -5.70 -4.63
C SER A 91 5.41 -7.22 -4.58
N LEU A 92 5.09 -7.95 -5.66
CA LEU A 92 5.33 -9.39 -5.76
C LEU A 92 6.82 -9.74 -5.84
N LEU A 93 7.63 -8.86 -6.44
CA LEU A 93 9.08 -9.04 -6.50
C LEU A 93 9.72 -8.95 -5.10
N HIS A 94 9.22 -8.06 -4.24
CA HIS A 94 9.83 -7.77 -2.93
C HIS A 94 9.10 -8.42 -1.74
N ALA A 95 7.85 -8.84 -1.92
CA ALA A 95 7.02 -9.53 -0.94
C ALA A 95 6.25 -10.70 -1.59
N PRO A 96 6.92 -11.72 -2.15
CA PRO A 96 6.28 -12.76 -2.99
C PRO A 96 5.24 -13.62 -2.26
N THR A 97 5.25 -13.64 -0.93
CA THR A 97 4.29 -14.39 -0.10
C THR A 97 3.02 -13.61 0.22
N ILE A 98 2.99 -12.30 -0.07
CA ILE A 98 1.85 -11.42 0.23
C ILE A 98 1.15 -11.09 -1.08
N LYS A 99 -0.08 -11.56 -1.23
CA LYS A 99 -0.92 -11.24 -2.38
C LYS A 99 -1.48 -9.82 -2.23
N PRO A 100 -1.16 -8.87 -3.14
CA PRO A 100 -1.72 -7.52 -3.06
C PRO A 100 -3.23 -7.52 -3.31
N LEU A 101 -3.96 -6.73 -2.55
CA LEU A 101 -5.32 -6.31 -2.91
C LEU A 101 -5.22 -5.15 -3.89
N VAL A 102 -5.82 -5.28 -5.06
CA VAL A 102 -5.79 -4.24 -6.09
C VAL A 102 -7.19 -3.65 -6.23
N ILE A 103 -7.29 -2.33 -6.11
CA ILE A 103 -8.54 -1.59 -6.20
C ILE A 103 -8.48 -0.77 -7.49
N HIS A 104 -9.34 -1.12 -8.44
CA HIS A 104 -9.47 -0.44 -9.73
C HIS A 104 -10.74 0.43 -9.76
N PRO A 105 -10.79 1.46 -10.61
CA PRO A 105 -12.02 2.18 -10.85
C PRO A 105 -13.06 1.24 -11.49
N PRO A 106 -14.35 1.62 -11.48
CA PRO A 106 -15.40 0.86 -12.17
C PRO A 106 -15.05 0.54 -13.62
N LEU A 107 -15.58 -0.57 -14.13
CA LEU A 107 -15.30 -1.04 -15.49
C LEU A 107 -15.55 0.08 -16.53
N GLY A 108 -14.57 0.32 -17.39
CA GLY A 108 -14.63 1.35 -18.42
C GLY A 108 -14.16 2.73 -17.99
N LEU A 109 -13.75 2.90 -16.72
CA LEU A 109 -13.11 4.12 -16.23
C LEU A 109 -11.61 3.92 -16.02
N SER A 110 -10.86 5.02 -15.97
CA SER A 110 -9.44 5.05 -15.61
C SER A 110 -9.21 6.26 -14.72
N TYR A 111 -8.33 6.13 -13.74
CA TYR A 111 -7.94 7.21 -12.83
C TYR A 111 -6.57 7.79 -13.22
N PRO A 112 -6.38 9.13 -13.21
CA PRO A 112 -7.39 10.14 -12.90
C PRO A 112 -8.54 10.13 -13.90
N LEU A 113 -9.76 10.38 -13.41
CA LEU A 113 -10.92 10.50 -14.30
C LEU A 113 -10.65 11.63 -15.30
N PRO A 114 -11.06 11.48 -16.58
CA PRO A 114 -10.97 12.57 -17.53
C PRO A 114 -11.67 13.80 -16.93
N GLU A 115 -11.03 14.97 -17.02
CA GLU A 115 -11.67 16.23 -16.60
C GLU A 115 -13.03 16.34 -17.28
N VAL A 116 -14.11 16.37 -16.49
CA VAL A 116 -15.43 16.70 -17.01
C VAL A 116 -15.39 18.18 -17.34
N ARG A 117 -15.13 18.52 -18.61
CA ARG A 117 -15.32 19.89 -19.11
C ARG A 117 -16.81 20.22 -18.97
N GLN A 118 -17.14 21.07 -18.00
CA GLN A 118 -18.46 21.68 -17.87
C GLN A 118 -18.67 22.73 -18.97
#